data_AF-A0A937YZ42-F1
#
_entry.id   AF-A0A937YZ42-F1
#
_cell.length_a   1.000
_cell.length_b   1.000
_cell.length_c   1.000
_cell.angle_alpha   90.00
_cell.angle_beta   90.00
_cell.angle_gamma   90.00
#
_symmetry.space_group_name_H-M   'P 1'
#
loop_
_entity.id
_entity.type
_entity.pdbx_description
1 polymer ?
#
loop_
_entity_poly.entity_id
_entity_poly.type
_entity_poly.pdbx_seq_one_letter_code
_entity_poly.pdbx_strand_id
1 'polypeptide(L)'
;MDGPDGLPTCHQLLGYPDPLQQQVEDNLMSYWSPARSAPRYRDGRHLQLLLQLDSILDDASMKYCWGDAGKLYFMLHERDLAARRFDRTMFHMQCG
;
A
#
# COMPACT_ATOMS: atom_id res chain seq x y z
N MET A 1 -13.19 -4.12 -5.39
CA MET A 1 -14.33 -4.43 -4.49
C MET A 1 -14.75 -3.11 -3.88
N ASP A 2 -16.04 -2.83 -3.83
CA ASP A 2 -16.51 -1.56 -3.28
C ASP A 2 -16.25 -1.48 -1.77
N GLY A 3 -15.99 -0.28 -1.28
CA GLY A 3 -15.92 0.06 0.14
C GLY A 3 -17.24 -0.25 0.86
N PRO A 4 -17.28 -0.07 2.19
CA PRO A 4 -18.47 -0.38 3.02
C PRO A 4 -19.75 0.38 2.61
N ASP A 5 -19.64 1.39 1.75
CA ASP A 5 -20.70 2.21 1.18
C ASP A 5 -21.03 1.87 -0.30
N GLY A 6 -20.40 0.86 -0.89
CA GLY A 6 -20.64 0.52 -2.30
C GLY A 6 -19.92 1.45 -3.28
N LEU A 7 -18.97 2.27 -2.81
CA LEU A 7 -18.11 3.11 -3.65
C LEU A 7 -16.69 2.54 -3.72
N PRO A 8 -15.97 2.65 -4.85
CA PRO A 8 -14.54 2.35 -4.89
C PRO A 8 -13.84 3.11 -3.77
N THR A 9 -12.98 2.46 -2.99
CA THR A 9 -12.20 3.12 -1.94
C THR A 9 -11.29 4.18 -2.55
N CYS A 10 -11.78 5.42 -2.61
CA CYS A 10 -11.07 6.57 -3.14
C CYS A 10 -10.11 7.10 -2.07
N HIS A 11 -8.90 6.53 -2.04
CA HIS A 11 -7.86 6.81 -1.05
C HIS A 11 -8.21 6.40 0.38
N GLN A 12 -7.22 5.99 1.17
CA GLN A 12 -7.43 5.69 2.58
C GLN A 12 -6.17 5.89 3.42
N LEU A 13 -6.40 6.24 4.68
CA LEU A 13 -5.38 6.21 5.73
C LEU A 13 -5.63 4.99 6.61
N LEU A 14 -4.56 4.28 6.94
CA LEU A 14 -4.62 3.08 7.79
C LEU A 14 -5.55 1.99 7.22
N GLY A 15 -5.98 1.04 8.06
CA GLY A 15 -6.84 -0.06 7.62
C GLY A 15 -6.07 -1.14 6.86
N TYR A 16 -6.77 -1.82 5.94
CA TYR A 16 -6.22 -2.87 5.10
C TYR A 16 -6.09 -2.36 3.66
N PRO A 17 -4.99 -2.65 2.94
CA PRO A 17 -4.88 -2.27 1.54
C PRO A 17 -5.97 -2.94 0.70
N ASP A 18 -6.45 -2.24 -0.31
CA ASP A 18 -7.30 -2.79 -1.37
C ASP A 18 -6.41 -3.11 -2.58
N PRO A 19 -5.83 -4.33 -2.67
CA PRO A 19 -4.90 -4.69 -3.72
C PRO A 19 -5.60 -4.70 -5.08
N LEU A 20 -4.96 -4.12 -6.09
CA LEU A 20 -5.38 -4.23 -7.49
C LEU A 20 -4.90 -5.54 -8.12
N GLN A 21 -3.73 -6.03 -7.70
CA GLN A 21 -3.12 -7.27 -8.18
C GLN A 21 -3.08 -8.30 -7.05
N GLN A 22 -1.90 -8.81 -6.69
CA GLN A 22 -1.73 -9.68 -5.52
C GLN A 22 -1.70 -8.88 -4.21
N GLN A 23 -1.75 -9.57 -3.07
CA GLN A 23 -1.61 -8.97 -1.75
C GLN A 23 -0.35 -8.07 -1.72
N VAL A 24 -0.52 -6.84 -1.23
CA VAL A 24 0.54 -5.82 -1.25
C VAL A 24 1.72 -6.27 -0.38
N GLU A 25 1.41 -6.91 0.75
CA GLU A 25 2.34 -7.50 1.70
C GLU A 25 3.20 -8.57 1.02
N ASP A 26 2.60 -9.49 0.29
CA ASP A 26 3.32 -10.57 -0.41
C ASP A 26 4.26 -10.01 -1.47
N ASN A 27 3.79 -9.00 -2.23
CA ASN A 27 4.63 -8.27 -3.18
C ASN A 27 5.82 -7.64 -2.48
N LEU A 28 5.58 -6.85 -1.44
CA LEU A 28 6.64 -6.20 -0.66
C LEU A 28 7.63 -7.21 -0.10
N MET A 29 7.17 -8.34 0.43
CA MET A 29 8.04 -9.40 0.94
C MET A 29 8.88 -10.00 -0.19
N SER A 30 8.31 -10.24 -1.36
CA SER A 30 9.08 -10.79 -2.50
C SER A 30 10.18 -9.84 -3.00
N TYR A 31 9.90 -8.52 -3.06
CA TYR A 31 10.86 -7.53 -3.54
C TYR A 31 11.93 -7.17 -2.49
N TRP A 32 11.57 -7.16 -1.20
CA TRP A 32 12.48 -6.75 -0.13
C TRP A 32 13.21 -7.90 0.58
N SER A 33 12.77 -9.15 0.40
CA SER A 33 13.38 -10.33 1.03
C SER A 33 14.88 -10.51 0.70
N PRO A 34 15.37 -10.29 -0.54
CA PRO A 34 16.80 -10.40 -0.82
C PRO A 34 17.62 -9.18 -0.36
N ALA A 35 17.00 -8.00 -0.24
CA ALA A 35 17.70 -6.74 0.00
C ALA A 35 18.03 -6.49 1.49
N ARG A 36 17.34 -7.13 2.44
CA ARG A 36 17.65 -7.00 3.88
C ARG A 36 17.37 -8.31 4.62
N SER A 37 18.44 -9.06 4.90
CA SER A 37 18.56 -10.23 5.77
C SER A 37 18.14 -10.02 7.25
N ALA A 38 17.28 -9.05 7.53
CA ALA A 38 16.69 -8.83 8.85
C ALA A 38 15.49 -9.78 9.03
N PRO A 39 15.47 -10.63 10.08
CA PRO A 39 14.39 -11.59 10.35
C PRO A 39 12.98 -10.98 10.46
N ARG A 40 12.89 -9.65 10.62
CA ARG A 40 11.67 -8.87 10.84
C ARG A 40 10.81 -8.69 9.58
N TYR A 41 11.36 -8.87 8.39
CA TYR A 41 10.64 -8.71 7.11
C TYR A 41 10.47 -10.05 6.38
N ARG A 42 10.43 -11.16 7.12
CA ARG A 42 10.17 -12.50 6.56
C ARG A 42 8.69 -12.85 6.54
N ASP A 43 7.85 -12.03 7.16
CA ASP A 43 6.43 -12.26 7.33
C ASP A 43 5.67 -10.94 7.14
N GLY A 44 4.86 -10.86 6.08
CA GLY A 44 4.09 -9.69 5.71
C GLY A 44 2.95 -9.36 6.70
N ARG A 45 2.60 -10.30 7.60
CA ARG A 45 1.50 -10.16 8.57
C ARG A 45 1.63 -9.02 9.58
N HIS A 46 2.81 -8.39 9.64
CA HIS A 46 3.08 -7.25 10.54
C HIS A 46 3.26 -5.93 9.81
N LEU A 47 2.94 -5.87 8.52
CA LEU A 47 2.88 -4.61 7.80
C LEU A 47 1.52 -3.95 8.01
N GLN A 48 1.56 -2.68 8.36
CA GLN A 48 0.39 -1.81 8.51
C GLN A 48 0.37 -0.83 7.33
N LEU A 49 -0.78 -0.71 6.66
CA LEU A 49 -1.01 0.37 5.72
C LEU A 49 -0.94 1.71 6.45
N LEU A 50 -0.20 2.66 5.90
CA LEU A 50 -0.19 4.05 6.33
C LEU A 50 -1.09 4.89 5.44
N LEU A 51 -0.94 4.72 4.12
CA LEU A 51 -1.65 5.49 3.11
C LEU A 51 -1.80 4.66 1.83
N GLN A 52 -3.01 4.69 1.26
CA GLN A 52 -3.29 4.25 -0.10
C GLN A 52 -3.78 5.44 -0.93
N LEU A 53 -3.26 5.58 -2.15
CA LEU A 53 -3.70 6.58 -3.12
C LEU A 53 -4.07 5.92 -4.44
N ASP A 54 -5.36 5.88 -4.73
CA ASP A 54 -5.91 5.44 -6.01
C ASP A 54 -5.70 6.47 -7.13
N SER A 55 -5.85 6.04 -8.38
CA SER A 55 -5.95 6.95 -9.52
C SER A 55 -7.33 7.62 -9.55
N ILE A 56 -7.38 8.89 -9.93
CA ILE A 56 -8.63 9.63 -10.18
C ILE A 56 -8.66 10.03 -11.66
N LEU A 57 -9.53 9.40 -12.45
CA LEU A 57 -9.62 9.62 -13.90
C LEU A 57 -10.73 10.62 -14.28
N ASP A 58 -11.82 10.65 -13.51
CA ASP A 58 -13.08 11.30 -13.90
C ASP A 58 -13.57 12.39 -12.93
N ASP A 59 -12.64 13.05 -12.23
CA ASP A 59 -12.96 14.20 -11.37
C ASP A 59 -12.59 15.53 -12.06
N ALA A 60 -13.47 16.53 -12.00
CA ALA A 60 -13.26 17.81 -12.66
C ALA A 60 -12.25 18.72 -11.94
N SER A 61 -12.02 18.49 -10.64
CA SER A 61 -11.16 19.29 -9.77
C SER A 61 -9.72 18.77 -9.71
N MET A 62 -9.52 17.45 -9.77
CA MET A 62 -8.20 16.85 -9.73
C MET A 62 -8.15 15.48 -10.41
N LYS A 63 -7.31 15.36 -11.46
CA LYS A 63 -7.09 14.11 -12.20
C LYS A 63 -5.64 13.68 -12.13
N TYR A 64 -5.41 12.44 -11.74
CA TYR A 64 -4.08 11.85 -11.76
C TYR A 64 -4.18 10.33 -11.88
N CYS A 65 -3.20 9.74 -12.56
CA CYS A 65 -3.16 8.33 -12.89
C CYS A 65 -1.79 7.76 -12.51
N TRP A 66 -1.79 6.59 -11.87
CA TRP A 66 -0.59 5.84 -11.52
C TRP A 66 -0.44 4.65 -12.47
N GLY A 67 0.38 4.79 -13.51
CA GLY A 67 0.49 3.77 -14.56
C GLY A 67 -0.81 3.66 -15.35
N ASP A 68 -1.35 2.44 -15.44
CA ASP A 68 -2.67 2.15 -16.01
C ASP A 68 -3.72 2.07 -14.89
N ALA A 69 -4.32 3.21 -14.54
CA ALA A 69 -5.36 3.35 -13.51
C ALA A 69 -5.03 2.70 -12.14
N GLY A 70 -3.76 2.71 -11.75
CA GLY A 70 -3.26 1.99 -10.58
C GLY A 70 -3.47 2.66 -9.22
N LYS A 71 -2.84 2.06 -8.20
CA LYS A 71 -2.87 2.49 -6.80
C LYS A 71 -1.47 2.49 -6.19
N LEU A 72 -1.21 3.45 -5.31
CA LEU A 72 0.00 3.53 -4.49
C LEU A 72 -0.28 3.04 -3.07
N TYR A 73 0.69 2.35 -2.47
CA TYR A 73 0.61 1.84 -1.10
C TYR A 73 1.88 2.20 -0.33
N PHE A 74 1.69 2.77 0.85
CA PHE A 74 2.74 3.05 1.81
C PHE A 74 2.52 2.16 3.04
N MET A 75 3.42 1.21 3.25
CA MET A 75 3.31 0.19 4.29
C MET A 75 4.46 0.32 5.28
N LEU A 76 4.24 0.06 6.56
CA LEU A 76 5.28 0.10 7.59
C LEU A 76 5.10 -1.05 8.56
N HIS A 77 6.20 -1.68 8.99
CA HIS A 77 6.10 -2.71 10.02
C HIS A 77 5.60 -2.10 11.34
N GLU A 78 4.62 -2.73 11.99
CA GLU A 78 4.01 -2.30 13.26
C GLU A 78 5.02 -1.88 14.35
N ARG A 79 6.17 -2.56 14.47
CA ARG A 79 7.23 -2.22 15.43
C ARG A 79 7.97 -0.93 15.07
N ASP A 80 8.11 -0.65 13.78
CA ASP A 80 8.67 0.61 13.30
C ASP A 80 7.64 1.74 13.48
N LEU A 81 6.35 1.47 13.24
CA LEU A 81 5.25 2.39 13.49
C LEU A 81 5.15 2.79 14.97
N ALA A 82 5.18 1.81 15.89
CA ALA A 82 5.17 2.06 17.33
C ALA A 82 6.38 2.89 17.80
N ALA A 83 7.53 2.71 17.15
CA ALA A 83 8.75 3.49 17.40
C ALA A 83 8.82 4.81 16.61
N ARG A 84 7.77 5.17 15.85
CA ARG A 84 7.71 6.36 14.97
C ARG A 84 8.85 6.45 13.95
N ARG A 85 9.35 5.31 13.46
CA ARG A 85 10.43 5.20 12.48
C ARG A 85 9.89 5.19 11.05
N PHE A 86 9.27 6.31 10.65
CA PHE A 86 8.67 6.46 9.33
C PHE A 86 9.70 6.50 8.18
N ASP A 87 10.99 6.65 8.49
CA ASP A 87 12.11 6.50 7.56
C ASP A 87 12.20 5.09 6.95
N ARG A 88 11.51 4.11 7.56
CA ARG A 88 11.48 2.71 7.12
C ARG A 88 10.25 2.34 6.30
N THR A 89 9.46 3.32 5.90
CA THR A 89 8.24 3.11 5.10
C THR A 89 8.60 2.41 3.78
N MET A 90 7.87 1.34 3.51
CA MET A 90 7.93 0.61 2.26
C MET A 90 6.91 1.19 1.29
N PHE A 91 7.31 1.34 0.03
CA PHE A 91 6.46 1.81 -1.03
C PHE A 91 6.21 0.68 -2.04
N HIS A 92 4.98 0.55 -2.49
CA HIS A 92 4.60 -0.31 -3.60
C HIS A 92 3.55 0.37 -4.48
N MET A 93 3.56 0.05 -5.77
CA MET A 93 2.59 0.50 -6.74
C MET A 93 2.10 -0.69 -7.55
N GLN A 94 0.80 -0.76 -7.78
CA GLN A 94 0.15 -1.75 -8.65
C GLN A 94 -0.68 -1.00 -9.70
N CYS A 95 -0.68 -1.48 -10.94
CA CYS A 95 -1.46 -0.93 -12.05
C CYS A 95 -1.76 -2.03 -13.08
N GLY A 96 -2.73 -1.81 -13.97
CA GLY A 96 -3.03 -2.71 -15.08
C GLY A 96 -4.50 -2.82 -15.43
#